data_AF-A0A0C9S972-F1
#
_entry.id   AF-A0A0C9S972-F1
#
_cell.length_a   1.000
_cell.length_b   1.000
_cell.length_c   1.000
_cell.angle_alpha   90.00
_cell.angle_beta   90.00
_cell.angle_gamma   90.00
#
_symmetry.space_group_name_H-M   'P 1'
#
loop_
_entity.id
_entity.type
_entity.pdbx_description
1 polymer ?
#
loop_
_entity_poly.entity_id
_entity_poly.type
_entity_poly.pdbx_seq_one_letter_code
_entity_poly.pdbx_strand_id
1 'polypeptide(L)'
;MERFGNLIGLKPIAIGSNPQISNSKCKALPVLPKPLVPCQENVSFRALHFNVVKRRSASTRASASKSTEQNPSSSKSSSRGMKVMIDLPRSVWRQTLKPLSNFGFGKKNIGEGGVGLFIMSGAVLLAFTILWLKGFQLRSRFKKYKAVIEFSQACGITVGTPVRIRGFTVGTVVGVKPSLEKIDATIQVVDDKIVIPRNSSVEVNQSGLLMETLIDITPCPPIPTPTAGPLDPNCSKEGLIVCDRERLKGEQGVSLDELVGIFTRLGRQMDEISITKTYDLAERVGSVIEEAKPLLVKIEAMVGDIQPLLKEVRDGGLLKEVEHLTKVLADAEN
;
A
#
# COMPACT_ATOMS: atom_id res chain seq x y z
N MET A 1 -64.90 32.26 -38.93
CA MET A 1 -63.45 32.55 -38.94
C MET A 1 -62.87 31.84 -37.73
N GLU A 2 -62.46 30.58 -37.86
CA GLU A 2 -61.16 30.09 -38.39
C GLU A 2 -60.14 29.90 -37.24
N ARG A 3 -59.66 28.66 -37.02
CA ARG A 3 -58.32 28.12 -37.41
C ARG A 3 -57.17 28.96 -36.82
N PHE A 4 -56.17 28.44 -36.09
CA PHE A 4 -55.51 27.12 -35.98
C PHE A 4 -55.15 26.86 -34.48
N GLY A 5 -54.77 25.68 -33.97
CA GLY A 5 -54.65 24.31 -34.49
C GLY A 5 -53.88 23.41 -33.48
N ASN A 6 -54.22 22.10 -33.42
CA ASN A 6 -53.36 20.89 -33.24
C ASN A 6 -51.98 20.98 -32.52
N LEU A 7 -51.46 19.96 -31.81
CA LEU A 7 -51.86 18.54 -31.58
C LEU A 7 -51.00 17.95 -30.42
N ILE A 8 -51.50 16.89 -29.76
CA ILE A 8 -50.75 15.89 -28.97
C ILE A 8 -50.08 16.36 -27.66
N GLY A 9 -50.70 16.03 -26.52
CA GLY A 9 -50.01 15.80 -25.25
C GLY A 9 -49.99 14.30 -24.93
N LEU A 10 -48.80 13.70 -24.76
CA LEU A 10 -48.63 12.28 -24.40
C LEU A 10 -48.01 12.14 -23.00
N LYS A 11 -48.54 11.19 -22.23
CA LYS A 11 -48.17 10.88 -20.84
C LYS A 11 -47.25 9.65 -20.82
N PRO A 12 -46.23 9.57 -19.95
CA PRO A 12 -45.17 8.56 -20.07
C PRO A 12 -45.61 7.14 -19.70
N ILE A 13 -44.98 6.16 -20.35
CA ILE A 13 -45.16 4.71 -20.12
C ILE A 13 -44.01 4.19 -19.25
N ALA A 14 -44.33 3.48 -18.17
CA ALA A 14 -43.36 2.79 -17.33
C ALA A 14 -43.11 1.36 -17.86
N ILE A 15 -41.85 0.92 -17.85
CA ILE A 15 -41.44 -0.44 -18.18
C ILE A 15 -41.04 -1.16 -16.89
N GLY A 16 -41.90 -2.06 -16.42
CA GLY A 16 -41.65 -2.97 -15.31
C GLY A 16 -41.43 -4.40 -15.80
N SER A 17 -40.44 -5.09 -15.23
CA SER A 17 -39.96 -6.40 -15.66
C SER A 17 -40.62 -7.59 -14.94
N ASN A 18 -40.82 -8.71 -15.65
CA ASN A 18 -40.98 -10.07 -15.08
C ASN A 18 -40.87 -11.16 -16.20
N PRO A 19 -40.77 -12.49 -15.94
CA PRO A 19 -39.46 -13.10 -15.69
C PRO A 19 -39.19 -14.48 -16.37
N GLN A 20 -38.01 -15.04 -16.07
CA GLN A 20 -37.69 -16.48 -15.91
C GLN A 20 -37.37 -17.41 -17.12
N ILE A 21 -36.48 -18.38 -16.82
CA ILE A 21 -36.22 -19.68 -17.48
C ILE A 21 -35.55 -19.70 -18.89
N SER A 22 -34.26 -20.12 -18.97
CA SER A 22 -33.89 -21.53 -19.26
C SER A 22 -32.39 -21.75 -19.55
N ASN A 23 -31.93 -22.98 -19.37
CA ASN A 23 -30.55 -23.44 -19.62
C ASN A 23 -30.21 -23.55 -21.12
N SER A 24 -28.99 -23.17 -21.53
CA SER A 24 -28.35 -23.79 -22.70
C SER A 24 -26.81 -23.77 -22.70
N LYS A 25 -26.25 -24.98 -22.65
CA LYS A 25 -24.93 -25.44 -23.15
C LYS A 25 -23.90 -24.36 -23.58
N CYS A 26 -22.77 -24.31 -22.87
CA CYS A 26 -21.52 -23.78 -23.43
C CYS A 26 -21.11 -24.59 -24.67
N LYS A 27 -21.24 -24.01 -25.86
CA LYS A 27 -20.61 -24.53 -27.09
C LYS A 27 -19.16 -24.09 -27.13
N ALA A 28 -18.25 -25.04 -27.30
CA ALA A 28 -16.87 -24.75 -27.68
C ALA A 28 -16.79 -24.36 -29.16
N LEU A 29 -16.00 -23.33 -29.48
CA LEU A 29 -15.50 -22.96 -30.81
C LEU A 29 -14.09 -22.34 -30.62
N PRO A 30 -13.25 -22.22 -31.66
CA PRO A 30 -12.21 -23.22 -31.88
C PRO A 30 -10.78 -22.70 -31.66
N VAL A 31 -9.84 -23.64 -31.62
CA VAL A 31 -8.40 -23.40 -31.47
C VAL A 31 -7.82 -22.73 -32.72
N LEU A 32 -7.05 -21.65 -32.53
CA LEU A 32 -6.06 -21.11 -33.48
C LEU A 32 -4.66 -21.09 -32.80
N PRO A 33 -3.53 -20.92 -33.52
CA PRO A 33 -2.43 -21.87 -33.37
C PRO A 33 -1.29 -21.37 -32.49
N LYS A 34 -0.47 -22.32 -32.03
CA LYS A 34 0.79 -22.06 -31.33
C LYS A 34 1.80 -21.33 -32.24
N PRO A 35 2.59 -20.39 -31.71
CA PRO A 35 3.90 -20.07 -32.27
C PRO A 35 4.90 -21.20 -31.95
N LEU A 36 5.60 -21.69 -32.97
CA LEU A 36 7.01 -22.09 -32.83
C LEU A 36 7.85 -20.80 -33.02
N VAL A 37 9.10 -20.63 -32.58
CA VAL A 37 10.21 -21.60 -32.37
C VAL A 37 11.05 -21.17 -31.11
N PRO A 38 12.34 -21.55 -30.83
CA PRO A 38 12.76 -21.81 -29.45
C PRO A 38 13.81 -20.85 -28.87
N CYS A 39 13.89 -20.80 -27.53
CA CYS A 39 15.12 -20.44 -26.82
C CYS A 39 15.52 -21.60 -25.90
N GLN A 40 16.53 -22.36 -26.34
CA GLN A 40 17.15 -23.43 -25.57
C GLN A 40 18.40 -22.88 -24.87
N GLU A 41 18.27 -22.52 -23.60
CA GLU A 41 19.44 -22.34 -22.72
C GLU A 41 19.44 -23.40 -21.62
N ASN A 42 20.37 -24.34 -21.74
CA ASN A 42 20.64 -25.36 -20.73
C ASN A 42 21.38 -24.74 -19.53
N VAL A 43 20.66 -24.03 -18.65
CA VAL A 43 21.19 -23.71 -17.32
C VAL A 43 21.02 -24.93 -16.43
N SER A 44 22.06 -25.75 -16.40
CA SER A 44 22.20 -26.88 -15.50
C SER A 44 22.12 -26.41 -14.04
N PHE A 45 20.96 -26.56 -13.42
CA PHE A 45 20.81 -26.45 -11.97
C PHE A 45 21.56 -27.61 -11.31
N ARG A 46 22.86 -27.42 -11.08
CA ARG A 46 23.63 -28.21 -10.11
C ARG A 46 22.92 -28.07 -8.78
N ALA A 47 22.26 -29.15 -8.34
CA ALA A 47 21.72 -29.26 -7.00
C ALA A 47 22.86 -29.04 -5.99
N LEU A 48 22.90 -27.86 -5.38
CA LEU A 48 23.72 -27.60 -4.21
C LEU A 48 23.13 -28.41 -3.07
N HIS A 49 23.62 -29.64 -2.95
CA HIS A 49 23.45 -30.46 -1.75
C HIS A 49 23.98 -29.68 -0.55
N PHE A 50 23.07 -29.03 0.18
CA PHE A 50 23.35 -28.54 1.52
C PHE A 50 23.61 -29.76 2.41
N ASN A 51 24.89 -30.14 2.49
CA ASN A 51 25.38 -31.07 3.49
C ASN A 51 25.15 -30.42 4.87
N VAL A 52 24.03 -30.76 5.50
CA VAL A 52 23.76 -30.45 6.90
C VAL A 52 24.83 -31.15 7.73
N VAL A 53 25.87 -30.40 8.12
CA VAL A 53 26.92 -30.88 9.01
C VAL A 53 26.29 -31.15 10.37
N LYS A 54 25.88 -32.40 10.57
CA LYS A 54 25.39 -32.93 11.82
C LYS A 54 26.52 -32.87 12.85
N ARG A 55 26.58 -31.78 13.64
CA ARG A 55 27.47 -31.66 14.80
C ARG A 55 27.22 -32.84 15.74
N ARG A 56 28.05 -33.88 15.63
CA ARG A 56 28.17 -34.93 16.64
C ARG A 56 28.81 -34.30 17.87
N SER A 57 28.12 -34.34 19.00
CA SER A 57 28.74 -34.05 20.29
C SER A 57 29.83 -35.09 20.54
N ALA A 58 31.08 -34.66 20.63
CA ALA A 58 32.16 -35.48 21.15
C ALA A 58 32.03 -35.53 22.68
N SER A 59 31.39 -36.59 23.18
CA SER A 59 31.43 -36.92 24.60
C SER A 59 32.71 -37.73 24.87
N THR A 60 33.62 -37.18 25.67
CA THR A 60 34.80 -37.89 26.16
C THR A 60 34.37 -38.93 27.20
N ARG A 61 34.58 -40.21 26.87
CA ARG A 61 34.30 -41.34 27.76
C ARG A 61 35.50 -41.57 28.68
N ALA A 62 35.34 -41.31 29.98
CA ALA A 62 36.13 -41.99 31.01
C ALA A 62 35.42 -43.30 31.40
N SER A 63 36.18 -44.39 31.54
CA SER A 63 35.64 -45.73 31.74
C SER A 63 35.54 -46.11 33.21
N ALA A 64 34.41 -46.70 33.61
CA ALA A 64 34.31 -47.60 34.76
C ALA A 64 33.24 -48.68 34.51
N SER A 65 33.68 -49.93 34.48
CA SER A 65 32.90 -51.17 34.73
C SER A 65 32.25 -51.13 36.13
N LYS A 66 31.19 -51.85 36.52
CA LYS A 66 30.34 -53.00 36.04
C LYS A 66 28.98 -52.85 36.80
N SER A 67 27.85 -53.55 36.59
CA SER A 67 27.38 -54.59 35.65
C SER A 67 25.84 -54.78 35.80
N THR A 68 25.17 -55.39 34.79
CA THR A 68 23.99 -56.30 34.90
C THR A 68 22.77 -55.80 35.72
N GLU A 69 21.76 -55.16 35.08
CA GLU A 69 20.56 -55.74 34.40
C GLU A 69 19.36 -56.07 35.33
N GLN A 70 18.21 -55.42 35.10
CA GLN A 70 17.01 -56.05 34.48
C GLN A 70 15.90 -55.00 34.21
N ASN A 71 15.05 -55.30 33.22
CA ASN A 71 13.93 -54.51 32.66
C ASN A 71 12.59 -55.25 32.98
N PRO A 72 11.37 -54.81 32.63
CA PRO A 72 10.92 -53.58 31.92
C PRO A 72 9.61 -52.92 32.48
N SER A 73 9.09 -51.93 31.72
CA SER A 73 7.66 -51.70 31.37
C SER A 73 6.86 -50.48 31.95
N SER A 74 6.51 -49.57 31.03
CA SER A 74 5.19 -48.88 30.82
C SER A 74 4.38 -48.33 32.01
N SER A 75 3.91 -47.06 32.08
CA SER A 75 3.20 -46.28 31.05
C SER A 75 2.70 -44.90 31.59
N LYS A 76 2.45 -43.93 30.69
CA LYS A 76 1.53 -42.74 30.80
C LYS A 76 1.71 -41.75 32.00
N SER A 77 1.31 -40.48 31.93
CA SER A 77 1.23 -39.46 30.86
C SER A 77 1.05 -38.06 31.52
N SER A 78 1.09 -36.99 30.72
CA SER A 78 0.57 -35.64 31.01
C SER A 78 1.41 -34.62 31.82
N SER A 79 1.31 -33.36 31.37
CA SER A 79 1.64 -32.09 32.06
C SER A 79 3.08 -31.83 32.55
N ARG A 80 4.02 -31.72 31.60
CA ARG A 80 5.22 -30.86 31.78
C ARG A 80 4.90 -29.47 31.23
N GLY A 81 5.17 -28.40 31.98
CA GLY A 81 4.93 -27.04 31.47
C GLY A 81 5.42 -25.87 32.32
N MET A 82 5.26 -25.89 33.65
CA MET A 82 5.70 -24.77 34.52
C MET A 82 5.78 -25.15 36.01
N LYS A 83 6.60 -26.16 36.36
CA LYS A 83 6.86 -26.53 37.76
C LYS A 83 8.24 -27.14 38.04
N VAL A 84 9.24 -26.78 37.23
CA VAL A 84 10.62 -27.26 37.38
C VAL A 84 11.59 -26.08 37.42
N MET A 85 11.43 -25.24 38.45
CA MET A 85 12.49 -24.46 39.08
C MET A 85 11.94 -23.82 40.36
N ILE A 86 12.14 -24.54 41.48
CA ILE A 86 12.35 -24.14 42.89
C ILE A 86 12.01 -25.39 43.71
N ASP A 87 12.92 -26.36 43.66
CA ASP A 87 13.01 -27.49 44.59
C ASP A 87 14.50 -27.82 44.77
N LEU A 88 15.28 -26.79 45.14
CA LEU A 88 16.64 -27.00 45.65
C LEU A 88 16.54 -27.40 47.13
N PRO A 89 17.05 -28.57 47.54
CA PRO A 89 16.94 -29.00 48.92
C PRO A 89 17.68 -28.04 49.86
N ARG A 90 17.07 -27.77 51.03
CA ARG A 90 17.56 -26.82 52.05
C ARG A 90 18.99 -27.09 52.54
N SER A 91 19.54 -28.29 52.30
CA SER A 91 20.94 -28.65 52.56
C SER A 91 21.91 -27.91 51.63
N VAL A 92 21.61 -27.84 50.33
CA VAL A 92 22.47 -27.19 49.32
C VAL A 92 22.55 -25.68 49.56
N TRP A 93 21.41 -25.04 49.85
CA TRP A 93 21.35 -23.60 50.17
C TRP A 93 22.20 -23.22 51.39
N ARG A 94 22.29 -24.06 52.43
CA ARG A 94 23.19 -23.80 53.57
C ARG A 94 24.66 -23.94 53.22
N GLN A 95 25.00 -24.74 52.22
CA GLN A 95 26.38 -24.99 51.83
C GLN A 95 26.90 -23.93 50.86
N THR A 96 26.04 -23.37 49.99
CA THR A 96 26.37 -22.22 49.12
C THR A 96 26.33 -20.88 49.83
N LEU A 97 25.55 -20.71 50.91
CA LEU A 97 25.54 -19.47 51.72
C LEU A 97 26.64 -19.39 52.80
N LYS A 98 27.26 -20.51 53.19
CA LYS A 98 28.34 -20.54 54.21
C LYS A 98 29.52 -19.56 53.97
N PRO A 99 30.01 -19.31 52.75
CA PRO A 99 31.04 -18.28 52.54
C PRO A 99 30.51 -16.84 52.65
N LEU A 100 29.20 -16.62 52.51
CA LEU A 100 28.57 -15.28 52.59
C LEU A 100 28.32 -14.82 54.04
N SER A 101 28.35 -15.72 55.03
CA SER A 101 28.17 -15.35 56.44
C SER A 101 29.45 -14.84 57.14
N ASN A 102 30.63 -14.95 56.50
CA ASN A 102 31.91 -14.51 57.09
C ASN A 102 32.32 -13.06 56.70
N PHE A 103 31.44 -12.29 56.07
CA PHE A 103 31.69 -10.88 55.75
C PHE A 103 31.57 -9.98 57.00
N GLY A 104 32.63 -9.91 57.81
CA GLY A 104 32.92 -8.77 58.69
C GLY A 104 32.00 -8.49 59.89
N PHE A 105 30.95 -9.28 60.15
CA PHE A 105 30.00 -9.05 61.25
C PHE A 105 30.53 -9.39 62.67
N GLY A 106 31.79 -9.07 62.96
CA GLY A 106 32.39 -9.20 64.28
C GLY A 106 32.12 -7.96 65.15
N LYS A 107 31.74 -8.16 66.43
CA LYS A 107 31.40 -7.07 67.39
C LYS A 107 32.51 -6.02 67.61
N LYS A 108 33.73 -6.23 67.10
CA LYS A 108 34.87 -5.32 67.20
C LYS A 108 35.18 -4.55 65.89
N ASN A 109 34.64 -4.99 64.74
CA ASN A 109 35.00 -4.49 63.40
C ASN A 109 33.78 -3.93 62.64
N ILE A 110 32.76 -3.44 63.37
CA ILE A 110 31.50 -2.93 62.83
C ILE A 110 31.68 -1.82 61.78
N GLY A 111 32.74 -1.01 61.88
CA GLY A 111 33.07 0.01 60.88
C GLY A 111 33.54 -0.56 59.53
N GLU A 112 34.28 -1.67 59.53
CA GLU A 112 34.86 -2.27 58.31
C GLU A 112 33.84 -3.12 57.55
N GLY A 113 32.98 -3.86 58.27
CA GLY A 113 31.87 -4.59 57.66
C GLY A 113 30.76 -3.65 57.12
N GLY A 114 30.55 -2.51 57.77
CA GLY A 114 29.50 -1.54 57.41
C GLY A 114 29.67 -0.94 56.02
N VAL A 115 30.91 -0.57 55.62
CA VAL A 115 31.18 0.01 54.31
C VAL A 115 30.94 -0.97 53.16
N GLY A 116 31.27 -2.26 53.33
CA GLY A 116 30.99 -3.30 52.34
C GLY A 116 29.49 -3.53 52.14
N LEU A 117 28.72 -3.55 53.23
CA LEU A 117 27.27 -3.67 53.18
C LEU A 117 26.62 -2.42 52.55
N PHE A 118 27.13 -1.22 52.85
CA PHE A 118 26.66 0.03 52.25
C PHE A 118 26.88 0.05 50.74
N ILE A 119 28.06 -0.34 50.26
CA ILE A 119 28.37 -0.42 48.82
C ILE A 119 27.47 -1.45 48.12
N MET A 120 27.28 -2.64 48.70
CA MET A 120 26.39 -3.66 48.12
C MET A 120 24.92 -3.22 48.11
N SER A 121 24.45 -2.60 49.20
CA SER A 121 23.10 -2.02 49.28
C SER A 121 22.89 -0.92 48.23
N GLY A 122 23.85 0.00 48.10
CA GLY A 122 23.83 1.06 47.09
C GLY A 122 23.83 0.51 45.66
N ALA A 123 24.64 -0.51 45.37
CA ALA A 123 24.67 -1.18 44.06
C ALA A 123 23.33 -1.85 43.73
N VAL A 124 22.70 -2.53 44.69
CA VAL A 124 21.37 -3.15 44.52
C VAL A 124 20.28 -2.09 44.29
N LEU A 125 20.28 -1.01 45.07
CA LEU A 125 19.31 0.09 44.94
C LEU A 125 19.45 0.79 43.58
N LEU A 126 20.68 1.04 43.14
CA LEU A 126 21.00 1.64 41.85
C LEU A 126 20.56 0.74 40.70
N ALA A 127 20.87 -0.57 40.77
CA ALA A 127 20.43 -1.54 39.77
C ALA A 127 18.90 -1.61 39.68
N PHE A 128 18.20 -1.67 40.81
CA PHE A 128 16.73 -1.65 40.86
C PHE A 128 16.16 -0.39 40.20
N THR A 129 16.73 0.78 40.49
CA THR A 129 16.31 2.06 39.92
C THR A 129 16.52 2.10 38.40
N ILE A 130 17.65 1.60 37.91
CA ILE A 130 17.94 1.49 36.47
C ILE A 130 16.96 0.52 35.79
N LEU A 131 16.68 -0.65 36.38
CA LEU A 131 15.71 -1.61 35.85
C LEU A 131 14.30 -1.02 35.82
N TRP A 132 13.90 -0.27 36.85
CA TRP A 132 12.60 0.40 36.93
C TRP A 132 12.44 1.46 35.85
N LEU A 133 13.42 2.36 35.70
CA LEU A 133 13.42 3.40 34.67
C LEU A 133 13.41 2.81 33.25
N LYS A 134 14.22 1.78 32.99
CA LYS A 134 14.22 1.08 31.70
C LYS A 134 12.88 0.38 31.45
N GLY A 135 12.30 -0.26 32.47
CA GLY A 135 11.00 -0.92 32.38
C GLY A 135 9.86 0.03 32.00
N PHE A 136 9.81 1.21 32.62
CA PHE A 136 8.81 2.24 32.32
C PHE A 136 8.95 2.80 30.90
N GLN A 137 10.17 3.17 30.50
CA GLN A 137 10.49 3.62 29.14
C GLN A 137 10.11 2.58 28.07
N LEU A 138 10.46 1.31 28.30
CA LEU A 138 10.08 0.20 27.41
C LEU A 138 8.56 0.01 27.34
N ARG A 139 7.85 0.02 28.48
CA ARG A 139 6.39 -0.17 28.54
C ARG A 139 5.65 0.86 27.67
N SER A 140 6.10 2.11 27.66
CA SER A 140 5.58 3.18 26.81
C SER A 140 5.82 2.90 25.32
N ARG A 141 7.05 2.50 24.96
CA ARG A 141 7.46 2.21 23.56
C ARG A 141 6.89 0.92 22.95
N PHE A 142 6.26 0.05 23.75
CA PHE A 142 5.74 -1.24 23.27
C PHE A 142 4.23 -1.27 23.01
N LYS A 143 3.51 -0.16 23.22
CA LYS A 143 2.09 -0.08 22.91
C LYS A 143 1.84 0.13 21.42
N LYS A 144 2.00 -0.95 20.65
CA LYS A 144 1.65 -1.01 19.24
C LYS A 144 0.25 -1.60 19.08
N TYR A 145 -0.60 -0.97 18.29
CA TYR A 145 -1.85 -1.56 17.81
C TYR A 145 -1.73 -1.99 16.35
N LYS A 146 -2.66 -2.80 15.89
CA LYS A 146 -2.81 -3.20 14.49
C LYS A 146 -4.12 -2.67 13.93
N ALA A 147 -4.18 -2.45 12.63
CA ALA A 147 -5.43 -2.25 11.92
C ALA A 147 -5.38 -3.07 10.62
N VAL A 148 -6.55 -3.36 10.05
CA VAL A 148 -6.67 -4.04 8.76
C VAL A 148 -7.24 -3.04 7.76
N ILE A 149 -6.55 -2.81 6.66
CA ILE A 149 -7.06 -1.99 5.56
C ILE A 149 -7.47 -2.94 4.43
N GLU A 150 -8.70 -2.82 3.97
CA GLU A 150 -9.24 -3.57 2.84
C GLU A 150 -9.04 -2.77 1.56
N PHE A 151 -8.31 -3.32 0.60
CA PHE A 151 -8.12 -2.73 -0.74
C PHE A 151 -8.80 -3.58 -1.82
N SER A 152 -9.30 -2.94 -2.88
CA SER A 152 -9.84 -3.62 -4.07
C SER A 152 -8.75 -4.22 -4.96
N GLN A 153 -7.60 -3.55 -5.05
CA GLN A 153 -6.43 -3.98 -5.83
C GLN A 153 -5.14 -3.81 -5.01
N ALA A 154 -4.10 -4.59 -5.31
CA ALA A 154 -2.79 -4.45 -4.66
C ALA A 154 -1.76 -3.87 -5.62
N CYS A 155 -1.48 -2.57 -5.48
CA CYS A 155 -0.49 -1.84 -6.27
C CYS A 155 0.97 -2.12 -5.81
N GLY A 156 1.32 -3.40 -5.56
CA GLY A 156 2.64 -3.82 -5.07
C GLY A 156 2.82 -3.85 -3.54
N ILE A 157 1.72 -3.85 -2.76
CA ILE A 157 1.79 -3.86 -1.29
C ILE A 157 2.51 -5.13 -0.80
N THR A 158 3.55 -4.96 0.02
CA THR A 158 4.33 -6.06 0.59
C THR A 158 4.50 -5.91 2.10
N VAL A 159 4.96 -6.97 2.78
CA VAL A 159 5.33 -6.89 4.20
C VAL A 159 6.56 -5.99 4.32
N GLY A 160 6.46 -4.94 5.15
CA GLY A 160 7.46 -3.89 5.25
C GLY A 160 7.08 -2.57 4.56
N THR A 161 6.06 -2.55 3.68
CA THR A 161 5.53 -1.31 3.08
C THR A 161 5.26 -0.26 4.17
N PRO A 162 5.81 0.96 4.04
CA PRO A 162 5.63 2.02 5.02
C PRO A 162 4.20 2.59 4.97
N VAL A 163 3.66 2.88 6.16
CA VAL A 163 2.37 3.54 6.33
C VAL A 163 2.65 4.96 6.83
N ARG A 164 2.10 5.95 6.14
CA ARG A 164 2.30 7.38 6.42
C ARG A 164 0.96 8.05 6.75
N ILE A 165 1.00 9.09 7.57
CA ILE A 165 -0.08 10.07 7.74
C ILE A 165 0.49 11.42 7.34
N ARG A 166 -0.07 12.05 6.30
CA ARG A 166 0.37 13.37 5.79
C ARG A 166 1.90 13.43 5.59
N GLY A 167 2.47 12.37 5.03
CA GLY A 167 3.91 12.25 4.78
C GLY A 167 4.79 11.83 5.98
N PHE A 168 4.29 11.73 7.21
CA PHE A 168 5.06 11.20 8.35
C PHE A 168 4.85 9.68 8.52
N THR A 169 5.91 8.89 8.66
CA THR A 169 5.82 7.43 8.80
C THR A 169 5.32 7.02 10.19
N VAL A 170 4.15 6.40 10.25
CA VAL A 170 3.46 6.01 11.48
C VAL A 170 3.50 4.50 11.78
N GLY A 171 3.78 3.69 10.77
CA GLY A 171 3.66 2.24 10.86
C GLY A 171 4.22 1.51 9.64
N THR A 172 4.08 0.19 9.65
CA THR A 172 4.45 -0.68 8.53
C THR A 172 3.42 -1.80 8.34
N VAL A 173 3.29 -2.30 7.12
CA VAL A 173 2.51 -3.51 6.81
C VAL A 173 3.22 -4.73 7.42
N VAL A 174 2.52 -5.49 8.27
CA VAL A 174 3.05 -6.71 8.94
C VAL A 174 2.52 -8.00 8.33
N GLY A 175 1.53 -7.92 7.44
CA GLY A 175 0.99 -9.08 6.73
C GLY A 175 -0.04 -8.64 5.67
N VAL A 176 -0.07 -9.35 4.55
CA VAL A 176 -1.06 -9.15 3.48
C VAL A 176 -1.78 -10.48 3.27
N LYS A 177 -3.11 -10.45 3.19
CA LYS A 177 -3.94 -11.62 2.87
C LYS A 177 -4.79 -11.32 1.63
N PRO A 178 -4.43 -11.86 0.46
CA PRO A 178 -5.28 -11.75 -0.71
C PRO A 178 -6.55 -12.59 -0.53
N SER A 179 -7.68 -12.05 -0.96
CA SER A 179 -8.94 -12.74 -1.21
C SER A 179 -9.35 -12.51 -2.68
N LEU A 180 -10.43 -13.15 -3.14
CA LEU A 180 -10.86 -13.08 -4.55
C LEU A 180 -11.40 -11.70 -4.95
N GLU A 181 -12.06 -10.99 -4.02
CA GLU A 181 -12.70 -9.69 -4.28
C GLU A 181 -11.93 -8.50 -3.67
N LYS A 182 -11.04 -8.77 -2.71
CA LYS A 182 -10.36 -7.74 -1.91
C LYS A 182 -9.10 -8.27 -1.25
N ILE A 183 -8.24 -7.38 -0.77
CA ILE A 183 -6.95 -7.70 -0.19
C ILE A 183 -6.87 -7.04 1.20
N ASP A 184 -6.75 -7.88 2.24
CA ASP A 184 -6.66 -7.47 3.64
C ASP A 184 -5.18 -7.18 3.99
N ALA A 185 -4.79 -5.91 4.02
CA ALA A 185 -3.46 -5.47 4.47
C ALA A 185 -3.49 -5.19 5.98
N THR A 186 -2.79 -6.00 6.78
CA THR A 186 -2.63 -5.76 8.22
C THR A 186 -1.45 -4.83 8.48
N ILE A 187 -1.73 -3.63 8.98
CA ILE A 187 -0.73 -2.66 9.39
C ILE A 187 -0.45 -2.75 10.90
N GLN A 188 0.75 -2.37 11.31
CA GLN A 188 1.12 -2.13 12.70
C GLN A 188 1.55 -0.68 12.87
N VAL A 189 0.88 0.04 13.77
CA VAL A 189 1.22 1.42 14.15
C VAL A 189 2.22 1.40 15.30
N VAL A 190 3.17 2.33 15.31
CA VAL A 190 4.34 2.32 16.21
C VAL A 190 4.02 2.75 17.65
N ASP A 191 3.03 3.61 17.86
CA ASP A 191 2.70 4.26 19.15
C ASP A 191 1.17 4.39 19.29
N ASP A 192 0.63 4.19 20.50
CA ASP A 192 -0.81 4.31 20.79
C ASP A 192 -1.33 5.75 20.80
N LYS A 193 -0.42 6.73 20.81
CA LYS A 193 -0.74 8.16 20.64
C LYS A 193 -1.03 8.54 19.19
N ILE A 194 -0.62 7.72 18.23
CA ILE A 194 -0.89 7.99 16.82
C ILE A 194 -2.29 7.45 16.50
N VAL A 195 -3.25 8.36 16.49
CA VAL A 195 -4.65 8.07 16.20
C VAL A 195 -4.90 8.15 14.69
N ILE A 196 -5.59 7.14 14.15
CA ILE A 196 -6.15 7.17 12.79
C ILE A 196 -7.66 7.44 12.91
N PRO A 197 -8.17 8.61 12.50
CA PRO A 197 -9.60 8.90 12.41
C PRO A 197 -10.31 8.01 11.39
N ARG A 198 -11.58 7.66 11.61
CA ARG A 198 -12.34 6.86 10.61
C ARG A 198 -12.67 7.61 9.33
N ASN A 199 -12.70 8.94 9.37
CA ASN A 199 -12.92 9.79 8.21
C ASN A 199 -11.62 10.10 7.44
N SER A 200 -10.58 9.28 7.56
CA SER A 200 -9.40 9.38 6.68
C SER A 200 -9.64 8.66 5.36
N SER A 201 -9.31 9.33 4.24
CA SER A 201 -8.99 8.60 3.01
C SER A 201 -7.71 7.80 3.25
N VAL A 202 -7.66 6.57 2.76
CA VAL A 202 -6.47 5.71 2.82
C VAL A 202 -6.20 5.20 1.43
N GLU A 203 -5.05 5.56 0.88
CA GLU A 203 -4.70 5.32 -0.51
C GLU A 203 -3.37 4.58 -0.61
N VAL A 204 -3.33 3.56 -1.47
CA VAL A 204 -2.05 2.96 -1.88
C VAL A 204 -1.51 3.76 -3.03
N ASN A 205 -0.37 4.41 -2.81
CA ASN A 205 0.31 5.22 -3.80
C ASN A 205 1.69 4.61 -4.07
N GLN A 206 2.15 4.71 -5.32
CA GLN A 206 3.56 4.47 -5.66
C GLN A 206 4.29 5.81 -5.70
N SER A 207 5.50 5.88 -5.16
CA SER A 207 6.22 7.16 -5.00
C SER A 207 7.74 7.01 -5.03
N GLY A 208 8.42 8.11 -5.36
CA GLY A 208 9.88 8.16 -5.50
C GLY A 208 10.39 7.57 -6.82
N LEU A 209 11.67 7.83 -7.12
CA LEU A 209 12.33 7.39 -8.35
C LEU A 209 12.43 5.85 -8.48
N LEU A 210 12.36 5.14 -7.36
CA LEU A 210 12.43 3.67 -7.29
C LEU A 210 11.05 2.99 -7.25
N MET A 211 9.96 3.75 -7.46
CA MET A 211 8.59 3.24 -7.53
C MET A 211 8.18 2.48 -6.25
N GLU A 212 8.54 3.01 -5.09
CA GLU A 212 8.25 2.40 -3.80
C GLU A 212 6.75 2.49 -3.49
N THR A 213 6.13 1.35 -3.18
CA THR A 213 4.74 1.31 -2.74
C THR A 213 4.65 1.80 -1.29
N LEU A 214 3.78 2.77 -1.04
CA LEU A 214 3.44 3.28 0.29
C LEU A 214 1.93 3.32 0.49
N ILE A 215 1.50 3.28 1.75
CA ILE A 215 0.12 3.56 2.14
C ILE A 215 0.13 4.96 2.76
N ASP A 216 -0.60 5.91 2.16
CA ASP A 216 -0.79 7.23 2.76
C ASP A 216 -2.21 7.35 3.32
N ILE A 217 -2.31 7.97 4.48
CA ILE A 217 -3.54 8.14 5.25
C ILE A 217 -3.75 9.64 5.41
N THR A 218 -4.84 10.14 4.82
CA THR A 218 -5.19 11.57 4.81
C THR A 218 -6.48 11.78 5.60
N PRO A 219 -6.39 12.24 6.87
CA PRO A 219 -7.57 12.58 7.66
C PRO A 219 -8.33 13.76 7.06
N CYS A 220 -9.60 13.56 6.71
CA CYS A 220 -10.49 14.62 6.27
C CYS A 220 -10.92 15.51 7.45
N PRO A 221 -11.17 16.81 7.23
CA PRO A 221 -11.81 17.66 8.22
C PRO A 221 -13.31 17.30 8.36
N PRO A 222 -13.92 17.46 9.56
CA PRO A 222 -13.30 17.81 10.82
C PRO A 222 -12.47 16.65 11.40
N ILE A 223 -11.34 16.96 12.05
CA ILE A 223 -10.51 15.96 12.71
C ILE A 223 -11.11 15.70 14.10
N PRO A 224 -11.57 14.49 14.42
CA PRO A 224 -12.12 14.19 15.74
C PRO A 224 -11.01 14.16 16.80
N THR A 225 -11.29 14.72 17.98
CA THR A 225 -10.46 14.59 19.18
C THR A 225 -11.04 13.46 20.04
N PRO A 226 -10.47 12.24 20.03
CA PRO A 226 -11.04 11.12 20.77
C PRO A 226 -10.82 11.28 22.28
N THR A 227 -11.75 10.75 23.06
CA THR A 227 -11.60 10.61 24.52
C THR A 227 -10.86 9.33 24.88
N ALA A 228 -11.01 8.27 24.09
CA ALA A 228 -10.38 6.97 24.30
C ALA A 228 -9.26 6.68 23.27
N GLY A 229 -8.17 6.03 23.70
CA GLY A 229 -7.08 5.61 22.81
C GLY A 229 -7.42 4.35 21.99
N PRO A 230 -6.66 4.03 20.92
CA PRO A 230 -6.94 2.89 20.02
C PRO A 230 -6.83 1.50 20.67
N LEU A 231 -6.22 1.40 21.86
CA LEU A 231 -6.14 0.18 22.68
C LEU A 231 -7.13 0.18 23.87
N ASP A 232 -7.94 1.23 24.05
CA ASP A 232 -8.90 1.32 25.16
C ASP A 232 -10.19 0.53 24.84
N PRO A 233 -10.78 -0.21 25.81
CA PRO A 233 -12.03 -0.95 25.58
C PRO A 233 -13.23 -0.07 25.20
N ASN A 234 -13.18 1.24 25.40
CA ASN A 234 -14.26 2.16 25.00
C ASN A 234 -14.09 2.72 23.57
N CYS A 235 -12.94 2.49 22.91
CA CYS A 235 -12.68 2.92 21.54
C CYS A 235 -13.81 2.54 20.56
N SER A 236 -14.26 1.27 20.62
CA SER A 236 -15.32 0.76 19.75
C SER A 236 -16.71 1.34 20.04
N LYS A 237 -16.92 2.01 21.18
CA LYS A 237 -18.18 2.70 21.51
C LYS A 237 -18.18 4.14 20.99
N GLU A 238 -17.02 4.78 20.97
CA GLU A 238 -16.85 6.14 20.47
C GLU A 238 -16.89 6.18 18.94
N GLY A 239 -16.30 5.20 18.25
CA GLY A 239 -16.45 5.01 16.80
C GLY A 239 -15.80 6.09 15.92
N LEU A 240 -15.23 7.14 16.51
CA LEU A 240 -14.54 8.23 15.79
C LEU A 240 -13.20 7.82 15.19
N ILE A 241 -12.56 6.80 15.78
CA ILE A 241 -11.21 6.36 15.45
C ILE A 241 -11.18 4.85 15.12
N VAL A 242 -10.07 4.39 14.56
CA VAL A 242 -9.81 2.98 14.24
C VAL A 242 -9.15 2.30 15.44
N CYS A 243 -9.80 1.25 15.97
CA CYS A 243 -9.33 0.51 17.15
C CYS A 243 -8.41 -0.69 16.80
N ASP A 244 -7.78 -1.34 17.80
CA ASP A 244 -6.95 -2.54 17.57
C ASP A 244 -7.72 -3.64 16.81
N ARG A 245 -7.14 -4.06 15.68
CA ARG A 245 -7.64 -5.08 14.71
C ARG A 245 -8.93 -4.70 14.00
N GLU A 246 -9.34 -3.45 14.06
CA GLU A 246 -10.47 -2.97 13.29
C GLU A 246 -10.16 -2.87 11.79
N ARG A 247 -11.22 -2.95 10.97
CA ARG A 247 -11.18 -2.86 9.51
C ARG A 247 -11.49 -1.43 9.05
N LEU A 248 -10.68 -0.93 8.13
CA LEU A 248 -10.86 0.33 7.41
C LEU A 248 -10.88 0.03 5.91
N LYS A 249 -11.61 0.82 5.12
CA LYS A 249 -11.54 0.74 3.66
C LYS A 249 -10.38 1.60 3.16
N GLY A 250 -9.64 1.09 2.18
CA GLY A 250 -8.65 1.84 1.44
C GLY A 250 -8.91 1.75 -0.06
N GLU A 251 -8.58 2.84 -0.75
CA GLU A 251 -8.75 2.99 -2.18
C GLU A 251 -7.39 2.86 -2.90
N GLN A 252 -7.45 2.70 -4.21
CA GLN A 252 -6.30 2.77 -5.09
C GLN A 252 -5.98 4.23 -5.41
N GLY A 253 -4.77 4.66 -5.05
CA GLY A 253 -4.24 5.96 -5.45
C GLY A 253 -3.53 5.88 -6.81
N VAL A 254 -2.53 6.73 -7.01
CA VAL A 254 -1.76 6.75 -8.26
C VAL A 254 -0.81 5.55 -8.33
N SER A 255 -0.99 4.72 -9.36
CA SER A 255 -0.05 3.67 -9.74
C SER A 255 0.51 3.89 -11.15
N LEU A 256 1.80 3.60 -11.33
CA LEU A 256 2.47 3.78 -12.61
C LEU A 256 2.13 2.64 -13.59
N ASP A 257 1.83 1.44 -13.09
CA ASP A 257 1.35 0.31 -13.90
C ASP A 257 0.02 0.65 -14.59
N GLU A 258 -0.90 1.33 -13.90
CA GLU A 258 -2.17 1.77 -14.46
C GLU A 258 -1.98 2.93 -15.46
N LEU A 259 -1.10 3.88 -15.16
CA LEU A 259 -0.75 4.96 -16.10
C LEU A 259 -0.15 4.41 -17.40
N VAL A 260 0.82 3.48 -17.30
CA VAL A 260 1.40 2.79 -18.46
C VAL A 260 0.35 1.94 -19.18
N GLY A 261 -0.57 1.29 -18.44
CA GLY A 261 -1.71 0.58 -19.00
C GLY A 261 -2.65 1.48 -19.81
N ILE A 262 -2.96 2.67 -19.30
CA ILE A 262 -3.76 3.70 -19.99
C ILE A 262 -3.04 4.19 -21.25
N PHE A 263 -1.77 4.57 -21.16
CA PHE A 263 -0.99 5.00 -22.33
C PHE A 263 -0.83 3.89 -23.38
N THR A 264 -0.65 2.63 -22.98
CA THR A 264 -0.54 1.50 -23.91
C THR A 264 -1.86 1.20 -24.62
N ARG A 265 -3.00 1.36 -23.93
CA ARG A 265 -4.34 1.26 -24.53
C ARG A 265 -4.59 2.40 -25.51
N LEU A 266 -4.27 3.63 -25.13
CA LEU A 266 -4.39 4.80 -26.00
C LEU A 266 -3.49 4.68 -27.24
N GLY A 267 -2.25 4.23 -27.08
CA GLY A 267 -1.33 3.96 -28.18
C GLY A 267 -1.91 2.97 -29.18
N ARG A 268 -2.38 1.80 -28.72
CA ARG A 268 -3.02 0.79 -29.58
C ARG A 268 -4.29 1.31 -30.27
N GLN A 269 -5.11 2.10 -29.57
CA GLN A 269 -6.29 2.73 -30.16
C GLN A 269 -5.91 3.75 -31.25
N MET A 270 -4.82 4.50 -31.06
CA MET A 270 -4.30 5.40 -32.09
C MET A 270 -3.69 4.63 -33.27
N ASP A 271 -2.97 3.54 -33.06
CA ASP A 271 -2.37 2.73 -34.14
C ASP A 271 -3.43 2.15 -35.09
N GLU A 272 -4.50 1.52 -34.54
CA GLU A 272 -5.57 0.94 -35.36
C GLU A 272 -6.40 2.00 -36.11
N ILE A 273 -6.59 3.18 -35.52
CA ILE A 273 -7.35 4.29 -36.09
C ILE A 273 -6.54 5.07 -37.13
N SER A 274 -5.24 5.30 -36.89
CA SER A 274 -4.43 6.25 -37.66
C SER A 274 -3.98 5.76 -39.03
N ILE A 275 -4.06 4.46 -39.31
CA ILE A 275 -3.73 3.92 -40.64
C ILE A 275 -5.01 3.81 -41.46
N THR A 276 -5.94 2.95 -41.05
CA THR A 276 -7.11 2.58 -41.87
C THR A 276 -8.06 3.76 -42.14
N LYS A 277 -8.50 4.48 -41.11
CA LYS A 277 -9.45 5.59 -41.25
C LYS A 277 -8.82 6.82 -41.89
N THR A 278 -7.49 6.98 -41.79
CA THR A 278 -6.79 8.11 -42.41
C THR A 278 -6.61 7.89 -43.92
N TYR A 279 -6.40 6.65 -44.36
CA TYR A 279 -6.50 6.30 -45.79
C TYR A 279 -7.94 6.47 -46.30
N ASP A 280 -8.95 5.97 -45.58
CA ASP A 280 -10.38 6.15 -45.91
C ASP A 280 -10.77 7.63 -46.01
N LEU A 281 -10.24 8.48 -45.12
CA LEU A 281 -10.40 9.94 -45.17
C LEU A 281 -9.67 10.56 -46.35
N ALA A 282 -8.42 10.16 -46.62
CA ALA A 282 -7.64 10.68 -47.73
C ALA A 282 -8.29 10.34 -49.08
N GLU A 283 -8.87 9.15 -49.23
CA GLU A 283 -9.61 8.75 -50.43
C GLU A 283 -10.89 9.58 -50.61
N ARG A 284 -11.69 9.75 -49.56
CA ARG A 284 -12.91 10.59 -49.59
C ARG A 284 -12.61 12.08 -49.83
N VAL A 285 -11.51 12.59 -49.26
CA VAL A 285 -11.05 13.96 -49.52
C VAL A 285 -10.54 14.07 -50.96
N GLY A 286 -9.84 13.05 -51.46
CA GLY A 286 -9.43 12.97 -52.87
C GLY A 286 -10.61 13.01 -53.84
N SER A 287 -11.68 12.24 -53.59
CA SER A 287 -12.87 12.25 -54.46
C SER A 287 -13.60 13.60 -54.42
N VAL A 288 -13.74 14.22 -53.23
CA VAL A 288 -14.33 15.56 -53.11
C VAL A 288 -13.47 16.64 -53.81
N ILE A 289 -12.14 16.51 -53.78
CA ILE A 289 -11.23 17.42 -54.51
C ILE A 289 -11.39 17.25 -56.03
N GLU A 290 -11.48 16.02 -56.54
CA GLU A 290 -11.78 15.76 -57.96
C GLU A 290 -13.11 16.38 -58.39
N GLU A 291 -14.18 16.18 -57.62
CA GLU A 291 -15.50 16.79 -57.87
C GLU A 291 -15.47 18.32 -57.78
N ALA A 292 -14.62 18.89 -56.92
CA ALA A 292 -14.48 20.34 -56.73
C ALA A 292 -13.55 21.03 -57.75
N LYS A 293 -12.72 20.31 -58.52
CA LYS A 293 -11.83 20.90 -59.55
C LYS A 293 -12.51 21.92 -60.47
N PRO A 294 -13.66 21.65 -61.13
CA PRO A 294 -14.31 22.63 -62.00
C PRO A 294 -14.83 23.86 -61.24
N LEU A 295 -15.14 23.74 -59.95
CA LEU A 295 -15.50 24.88 -59.11
C LEU A 295 -14.26 25.71 -58.74
N LEU A 296 -13.13 25.07 -58.44
CA LEU A 296 -11.86 25.74 -58.16
C LEU A 296 -11.36 26.56 -59.36
N VAL A 297 -11.41 26.03 -60.57
CA VAL A 297 -11.07 26.79 -61.80
C VAL A 297 -11.98 28.03 -61.96
N LYS A 298 -13.26 27.91 -61.59
CA LYS A 298 -14.22 29.02 -61.67
C LYS A 298 -14.03 30.05 -60.56
N ILE A 299 -13.55 29.63 -59.39
CA ILE A 299 -13.11 30.50 -58.30
C ILE A 299 -11.81 31.23 -58.70
N GLU A 300 -10.84 30.54 -59.29
CA GLU A 300 -9.58 31.13 -59.75
C GLU A 300 -9.81 32.20 -60.83
N ALA A 301 -10.74 31.96 -61.76
CA ALA A 301 -11.19 32.98 -62.72
C ALA A 301 -11.81 34.21 -62.03
N MET A 302 -12.75 34.03 -61.09
CA MET A 302 -13.31 35.16 -60.33
C MET A 302 -12.28 35.86 -59.43
N VAL A 303 -11.30 35.15 -58.89
CA VAL A 303 -10.19 35.73 -58.12
C VAL A 303 -9.32 36.60 -59.02
N GLY A 304 -9.12 36.24 -60.29
CA GLY A 304 -8.49 37.11 -61.28
C GLY A 304 -9.23 38.44 -61.46
N ASP A 305 -10.56 38.41 -61.58
CA ASP A 305 -11.40 39.60 -61.72
C ASP A 305 -11.49 40.45 -60.42
N ILE A 306 -11.37 39.81 -59.25
CA ILE A 306 -11.41 40.48 -57.94
C ILE A 306 -10.01 41.01 -57.53
N GLN A 307 -8.92 40.49 -58.09
CA GLN A 307 -7.54 40.94 -57.82
C GLN A 307 -7.32 42.47 -58.04
N PRO A 308 -7.82 43.11 -59.13
CA PRO A 308 -7.75 44.57 -59.26
C PRO A 308 -8.60 45.30 -58.22
N LEU A 309 -9.79 44.80 -57.87
CA LEU A 309 -10.63 45.42 -56.82
C LEU A 309 -10.00 45.31 -55.43
N LEU A 310 -9.34 44.20 -55.12
CA LEU A 310 -8.53 44.03 -53.91
C LEU A 310 -7.31 44.97 -53.89
N LYS A 311 -6.78 45.33 -55.05
CA LYS A 311 -5.71 46.34 -55.16
C LYS A 311 -6.26 47.74 -54.92
N GLU A 312 -7.38 48.09 -55.56
CA GLU A 312 -8.11 49.36 -55.37
C GLU A 312 -8.51 49.58 -53.90
N VAL A 313 -9.01 48.55 -53.21
CA VAL A 313 -9.41 48.62 -51.78
C VAL A 313 -8.20 48.68 -50.83
N ARG A 314 -7.07 48.09 -51.20
CA ARG A 314 -5.81 48.14 -50.42
C ARG A 314 -5.08 49.47 -50.58
N ASP A 315 -5.11 50.04 -51.78
CA ASP A 315 -4.51 51.34 -52.08
C ASP A 315 -5.46 52.50 -51.67
N GLY A 316 -6.76 52.22 -51.60
CA GLY A 316 -7.82 53.09 -51.08
C GLY A 316 -7.67 53.38 -49.57
N GLY A 317 -8.03 54.60 -49.18
CA GLY A 317 -7.66 55.18 -47.87
C GLY A 317 -8.13 54.43 -46.62
N LEU A 318 -9.16 53.58 -46.73
CA LEU A 318 -9.81 52.92 -45.58
C LEU A 318 -8.84 52.10 -44.72
N LEU A 319 -7.91 51.34 -45.34
CA LEU A 319 -6.96 50.51 -44.58
C LEU A 319 -5.90 51.36 -43.85
N LYS A 320 -5.46 52.47 -44.45
CA LYS A 320 -4.56 53.44 -43.77
C LYS A 320 -5.26 54.12 -42.59
N GLU A 321 -6.57 54.33 -42.69
CA GLU A 321 -7.38 54.96 -41.64
C GLU A 321 -7.59 54.01 -40.45
N VAL A 322 -7.80 52.71 -40.70
CA VAL A 322 -7.84 51.67 -39.65
C VAL A 322 -6.45 51.44 -39.02
N GLU A 323 -5.38 51.43 -39.82
CA GLU A 323 -4.00 51.31 -39.32
C GLU A 323 -3.61 52.52 -38.46
N HIS A 324 -4.03 53.74 -38.84
CA HIS A 324 -3.86 54.95 -38.03
C HIS A 324 -4.65 54.88 -36.71
N LEU A 325 -5.91 54.44 -36.74
CA LEU A 325 -6.74 54.30 -35.54
C LEU A 325 -6.19 53.24 -34.56
N THR A 326 -5.74 52.09 -35.06
CA THR A 326 -5.10 51.06 -34.23
C THR A 326 -3.77 51.53 -33.64
N LYS A 327 -3.01 52.37 -34.37
CA LYS A 327 -1.79 52.98 -33.84
C LYS A 327 -2.06 53.99 -32.72
N VAL A 328 -3.08 54.86 -32.89
CA VAL A 328 -3.52 55.79 -31.84
C VAL A 328 -4.07 55.06 -30.60
N LEU A 329 -4.73 53.91 -30.77
CA LEU A 329 -5.16 53.05 -29.66
C LEU A 329 -3.99 52.39 -28.94
N ALA A 330 -2.97 51.91 -29.65
CA ALA A 330 -1.77 51.31 -29.06
C ALA A 330 -0.91 52.33 -28.31
N ASP A 331 -0.79 53.56 -28.82
CA ASP A 331 -0.08 54.66 -28.16
C ASP A 331 -0.82 55.22 -26.92
N ALA A 332 -2.07 54.79 -26.69
CA ALA A 332 -2.90 55.17 -25.53
C ALA A 332 -2.98 54.10 -24.42
N GLU A 333 -2.36 52.92 -24.61
CA GLU A 333 -2.34 51.81 -23.64
C GLU A 333 -1.01 51.74 -22.85
N ASN A 334 -0.14 52.75 -22.97
CA ASN A 334 1.20 52.81 -22.37
C ASN A 334 1.53 54.18 -21.75
#